data_AF-A0A8B9BUP4-F1
#
_entry.id   AF-A0A8B9BUP4-F1
#
_cell.length_a   1.000
_cell.length_b   1.000
_cell.length_c   1.000
_cell.angle_alpha   90.00
_cell.angle_beta   90.00
_cell.angle_gamma   90.00
#
_symmetry.space_group_name_H-M   'P 1'
#
loop_
_entity.id
_entity.type
_entity.pdbx_description
1 polymer ?
#
loop_
_entity_poly.entity_id
_entity_poly.type
_entity_poly.pdbx_seq_one_letter_code
_entity_poly.pdbx_strand_id
1 'polypeptide(L)'
;MLCGFSSGYGKLTFGSGTRLSVQPNVVPSPSVYRLTTEDNEDLEMCLITDYAPENLNVKSNAANSRTEAVVEVATSENKQEASYLTTYWANKDKMECDAEHERFGKLEGKDPESGASTVCVTGMSPHFRTDENLNTLSFTQLGLKIILMKAVIFNVVMTILMWKKKE
;
A
#
# COMPACT_ATOMS: atom_id res chain seq x y z
N MET A 1 -5.00 -24.39 11.47
CA MET A 1 -6.16 -25.23 11.77
C MET A 1 -5.99 -25.84 13.15
N LEU A 2 -6.99 -25.74 14.03
CA LEU A 2 -6.96 -26.36 15.36
C LEU A 2 -8.00 -27.49 15.38
N CYS A 3 -7.56 -28.72 15.65
CA CYS A 3 -8.49 -29.82 15.90
C CYS A 3 -8.81 -29.84 17.39
N GLY A 4 -10.10 -29.88 17.71
CA GLY A 4 -10.60 -30.07 19.07
C GLY A 4 -11.35 -31.39 19.16
N PHE A 5 -11.23 -32.07 20.30
CA PHE A 5 -12.11 -33.18 20.63
C PHE A 5 -12.77 -32.95 21.99
N SER A 6 -13.98 -33.49 22.14
CA SER A 6 -14.74 -33.43 23.39
C SER A 6 -14.66 -34.79 24.08
N SER A 7 -13.91 -34.87 25.17
CA SER A 7 -14.08 -35.95 26.14
C SER A 7 -15.14 -35.48 27.15
N GLY A 8 -16.13 -36.33 27.45
CA GLY A 8 -17.32 -36.01 28.25
C GLY A 8 -17.05 -35.10 29.45
N TYR A 9 -18.06 -34.29 29.83
CA TYR A 9 -18.04 -33.07 30.68
C TYR A 9 -18.03 -31.73 29.94
N GLY A 10 -18.18 -31.71 28.61
CA GLY A 10 -18.38 -30.46 27.86
C GLY A 10 -17.12 -29.60 27.70
N LYS A 11 -15.94 -30.16 27.98
CA LYS A 11 -14.65 -29.48 27.79
C LYS A 11 -14.07 -29.82 26.42
N LEU A 12 -13.82 -28.80 25.61
CA LEU A 12 -13.06 -28.93 24.37
C LEU A 12 -11.56 -28.92 24.67
N THR A 13 -10.86 -29.98 24.25
CA THR A 13 -9.40 -30.04 24.29
C THR A 13 -8.86 -29.81 22.90
N PHE A 14 -8.06 -28.76 22.73
CA PHE A 14 -7.41 -28.43 21.46
C PHE A 14 -6.04 -29.12 21.38
N GLY A 15 -5.70 -29.63 20.20
CA GLY A 15 -4.36 -30.13 19.89
C GLY A 15 -3.34 -29.00 19.67
N SER A 16 -2.11 -29.38 19.29
CA SER A 16 -1.01 -28.45 18.97
C SER A 16 -1.29 -27.51 17.81
N GLY A 17 -2.22 -27.89 16.93
CA GLY A 17 -2.59 -27.11 15.75
C GLY A 17 -1.62 -27.25 14.58
N THR A 18 -2.12 -26.88 13.41
CA THR A 18 -1.35 -26.86 12.16
C THR A 18 -1.21 -25.41 11.70
N ARG A 19 0.04 -24.95 11.56
CA ARG A 19 0.36 -23.71 10.86
C ARG A 19 0.43 -24.00 9.37
N LEU A 20 -0.51 -23.46 8.61
CA LEU A 20 -0.48 -23.49 7.15
C LEU A 20 0.08 -22.15 6.65
N SER A 21 1.12 -22.20 5.83
CA SER A 21 1.66 -21.04 5.12
C SER A 21 1.47 -21.29 3.63
N VAL A 22 0.65 -20.47 2.99
CA VAL A 22 0.40 -20.51 1.55
C VAL A 22 1.29 -19.46 0.90
N GLN A 23 2.02 -19.85 -0.14
CA GLN A 23 2.93 -18.97 -0.87
C GLN A 23 2.23 -18.46 -2.14
N PRO A 24 2.09 -17.15 -2.35
CA PRO A 24 1.59 -16.62 -3.61
C PRO A 24 2.55 -16.93 -4.76
N ASN A 25 1.98 -17.17 -5.94
CA ASN A 25 2.75 -17.30 -7.17
C ASN A 25 3.01 -15.92 -7.77
N VAL A 26 4.22 -15.40 -7.61
CA VAL A 26 4.62 -14.07 -8.10
C VAL A 26 5.67 -14.21 -9.19
N VAL A 27 5.57 -13.37 -10.23
CA VAL A 27 6.62 -13.25 -11.25
C VAL A 27 7.70 -12.33 -10.69
N PRO A 28 8.93 -12.82 -10.45
CA PRO A 28 9.94 -12.02 -9.77
C PRO A 28 10.53 -10.95 -10.69
N SER A 29 10.69 -9.76 -10.15
CA SER A 29 11.39 -8.61 -10.74
C SER A 29 12.10 -7.83 -9.62
N PRO A 30 13.08 -8.47 -8.95
CA PRO A 30 13.57 -8.01 -7.67
C PRO A 30 14.26 -6.65 -7.76
N SER A 31 14.00 -5.81 -6.79
CA SER A 31 14.56 -4.46 -6.68
C SER A 31 15.01 -4.16 -5.25
N VAL A 32 16.06 -3.37 -5.11
CA VAL A 32 16.65 -3.00 -3.83
C VAL A 32 16.67 -1.47 -3.72
N TYR A 33 16.15 -0.96 -2.61
CA TYR A 33 16.05 0.45 -2.32
C TYR A 33 16.67 0.75 -0.96
N ARG A 34 17.57 1.75 -0.93
CA ARG A 34 18.09 2.32 0.30
C ARG A 34 17.30 3.58 0.61
N LEU A 35 16.71 3.62 1.81
CA LEU A 35 15.78 4.64 2.25
C LEU A 35 16.36 5.37 3.47
N THR A 36 16.15 6.68 3.52
CA THR A 36 16.47 7.53 4.67
C THR A 36 15.19 7.97 5.35
N THR A 37 15.26 8.31 6.64
CA THR A 37 14.16 8.94 7.38
C THR A 37 14.44 10.41 7.64
N GLU A 38 13.41 11.25 7.62
CA GLU A 38 13.52 12.67 8.01
C GLU A 38 13.73 12.84 9.52
N ASP A 39 13.24 11.89 10.32
CA ASP A 39 13.27 11.99 11.79
C ASP A 39 14.66 11.72 12.37
N ASN A 40 15.51 11.00 11.63
CA ASN A 40 16.83 10.58 12.08
C ASN A 40 17.81 10.33 10.91
N GLU A 41 18.67 11.31 10.64
CA GLU A 41 19.65 11.26 9.54
C GLU A 41 20.70 10.14 9.69
N ASP A 42 20.92 9.65 10.91
CA ASP A 42 21.88 8.57 11.18
C ASP A 42 21.31 7.18 10.89
N LEU A 43 19.99 7.06 10.65
CA LEU A 43 19.29 5.80 10.46
C LEU A 43 18.90 5.60 8.99
N GLU A 44 19.24 4.43 8.46
CA GLU A 44 18.86 4.04 7.11
C GLU A 44 18.17 2.68 7.09
N MET A 45 17.33 2.49 6.07
CA MET A 45 16.53 1.28 5.87
C MET A 45 16.77 0.72 4.48
N CYS A 46 16.84 -0.61 4.38
CA CYS A 46 16.96 -1.31 3.12
C CYS A 46 15.63 -2.00 2.86
N LEU A 47 15.09 -1.81 1.67
CA LEU A 47 13.86 -2.42 1.19
C LEU A 47 14.20 -3.26 -0.03
N ILE A 48 14.00 -4.57 0.08
CA ILE A 48 14.11 -5.52 -1.02
C ILE A 48 12.70 -5.99 -1.34
N THR A 49 12.27 -5.85 -2.59
CA THR A 49 10.91 -6.13 -3.05
C THR A 49 10.92 -7.00 -4.30
N ASP A 50 9.77 -7.61 -4.61
CA ASP A 50 9.49 -8.31 -5.88
C ASP A 50 10.43 -9.49 -6.17
N TYR A 51 10.97 -10.12 -5.13
CA TYR A 51 11.81 -11.31 -5.22
C TYR A 51 10.99 -12.60 -5.08
N ALA A 52 11.58 -13.72 -5.50
CA ALA A 52 11.07 -15.05 -5.19
C ALA A 52 11.79 -15.60 -3.95
N PRO A 53 11.09 -16.17 -2.95
CA PRO A 53 11.64 -16.49 -1.64
C PRO A 53 12.78 -17.51 -1.65
N GLU A 54 12.86 -18.37 -2.66
CA GLU A 54 13.85 -19.46 -2.71
C GLU A 54 15.27 -19.00 -3.07
N ASN A 55 15.45 -17.78 -3.60
CA ASN A 55 16.67 -17.41 -4.34
C ASN A 55 17.32 -16.09 -3.91
N LEU A 56 17.08 -15.61 -2.68
CA LEU A 56 17.60 -14.33 -2.18
C LEU A 56 18.69 -14.53 -1.11
N ASN A 57 19.90 -14.06 -1.39
CA ASN A 57 20.98 -13.97 -0.41
C ASN A 57 21.24 -12.51 -0.04
N VAL A 58 20.87 -12.13 1.18
CA VAL A 58 21.05 -10.77 1.70
C VAL A 58 22.34 -10.71 2.49
N LYS A 59 23.30 -9.91 2.00
CA LYS A 59 24.55 -9.63 2.72
C LYS A 59 24.27 -8.52 3.73
N SER A 60 23.71 -8.88 4.87
CA SER A 60 23.44 -7.92 5.94
C SER A 60 24.16 -8.32 7.22
N ASN A 61 24.96 -7.37 7.73
CA ASN A 61 25.54 -7.44 9.08
C ASN A 61 24.46 -7.29 10.18
N ALA A 62 23.21 -6.97 9.81
CA ALA A 62 22.09 -6.70 10.70
C ALA A 62 21.05 -7.83 10.70
N ALA A 63 21.50 -9.09 10.76
CA ALA A 63 20.63 -10.27 10.77
C ALA A 63 19.50 -10.23 11.84
N ASN A 64 19.67 -9.45 12.91
CA ASN A 64 18.69 -9.30 13.99
C ASN A 64 17.57 -8.27 13.73
N SER A 65 17.68 -7.40 12.71
CA SER A 65 16.66 -6.41 12.35
C SER A 65 15.93 -6.74 11.04
N ARG A 66 16.12 -7.95 10.51
CA ARG A 66 15.49 -8.40 9.28
C ARG A 66 14.03 -8.78 9.50
N THR A 67 13.14 -8.18 8.72
CA THR A 67 11.72 -8.48 8.69
C THR A 67 11.33 -8.93 7.28
N GLU A 68 10.68 -10.10 7.19
CA GLU A 68 10.15 -10.63 5.93
C GLU A 68 8.62 -10.56 5.97
N ALA A 69 8.03 -10.07 4.88
CA ALA A 69 6.58 -9.91 4.75
C ALA A 69 6.13 -10.24 3.32
N VAL A 70 4.86 -10.62 3.19
CA VAL A 70 4.17 -10.69 1.91
C VAL A 70 3.15 -9.56 1.90
N VAL A 71 3.23 -8.70 0.89
CA VAL A 71 2.31 -7.57 0.70
C VAL A 71 1.39 -7.88 -0.46
N GLU A 72 0.10 -7.70 -0.25
CA GLU A 72 -0.92 -7.81 -1.29
C GLU A 72 -1.55 -6.45 -1.53
N VAL A 73 -1.55 -6.01 -2.79
CA VAL A 73 -2.15 -4.75 -3.23
C VAL A 73 -3.36 -5.08 -4.10
N ALA A 74 -4.52 -4.58 -3.69
CA ALA A 74 -5.71 -4.57 -4.52
C ALA A 74 -5.62 -3.39 -5.49
N THR A 75 -5.48 -3.68 -6.77
CA THR A 75 -5.56 -2.67 -7.83
C THR A 75 -7.02 -2.33 -8.13
N SER A 76 -7.26 -1.16 -8.73
CA SER A 76 -8.61 -0.69 -9.13
C SER A 76 -9.35 -1.66 -10.08
N GLU A 77 -8.63 -2.57 -10.73
CA GLU A 77 -9.18 -3.59 -11.63
C GLU A 77 -9.52 -4.91 -10.92
N ASN A 78 -9.54 -4.96 -9.58
CA ASN A 78 -9.66 -6.19 -8.78
C ASN A 78 -8.56 -7.23 -9.06
N LYS A 79 -7.44 -6.84 -9.67
CA LYS A 79 -6.26 -7.70 -9.75
C LYS A 79 -5.52 -7.58 -8.43
N GLN A 80 -5.39 -8.72 -7.74
CA GLN A 80 -4.54 -8.83 -6.56
C GLN A 80 -3.10 -9.03 -7.04
N GLU A 81 -2.24 -8.07 -6.71
CA GLU A 81 -0.80 -8.20 -6.92
C GLU A 81 -0.17 -8.51 -5.58
N ALA A 82 0.59 -9.60 -5.51
CA ALA A 82 1.33 -9.99 -4.33
C ALA A 82 2.82 -9.79 -4.57
N SER A 83 3.55 -9.36 -3.54
CA SER A 83 5.00 -9.21 -3.58
C SER A 83 5.63 -9.62 -2.26
N TYR A 84 6.81 -10.21 -2.33
CA TYR A 84 7.62 -10.50 -1.16
C TYR A 84 8.50 -9.31 -0.85
N LEU A 85 8.50 -8.90 0.42
CA LEU A 85 9.31 -7.82 0.95
C LEU A 85 10.25 -8.33 2.04
N THR A 86 11.50 -7.89 1.97
CA THR A 86 12.46 -7.98 3.06
C THR A 86 12.89 -6.57 3.43
N THR A 87 12.87 -6.26 4.71
CA THR A 87 13.37 -4.98 5.22
C THR A 87 14.33 -5.18 6.38
N TYR A 88 15.27 -4.26 6.53
CA TYR A 88 16.11 -4.13 7.71
C TYR A 88 16.61 -2.70 7.83
N TRP A 89 17.03 -2.32 9.03
CA TRP A 89 17.59 -1.00 9.31
C TRP A 89 18.94 -1.11 10.00
N ALA A 90 19.78 -0.12 9.75
CA ALA A 90 21.09 0.05 10.37
C ALA A 90 21.48 1.53 10.40
N ASN A 91 22.50 1.87 11.19
CA ASN A 91 23.09 3.20 11.11
C ASN A 91 23.80 3.39 9.76
N LYS A 92 23.84 4.62 9.25
CA LYS A 92 24.44 5.01 7.97
C LYS A 92 25.84 4.41 7.74
N ASP A 93 26.72 4.47 8.75
CA ASP A 93 28.10 3.94 8.67
C ASP A 93 28.20 2.41 8.51
N LYS A 94 27.14 1.69 8.85
CA LYS A 94 27.07 0.21 8.85
C LYS A 94 26.08 -0.31 7.82
N MET A 95 25.49 0.57 7.03
CA MET A 95 24.42 0.23 6.11
C MET A 95 24.99 -0.35 4.82
N GLU A 96 24.80 -1.65 4.63
CA GLU A 96 25.03 -2.34 3.37
C GLU A 96 23.67 -2.77 2.82
N CYS A 97 23.23 -2.16 1.72
CA CYS A 97 21.94 -2.43 1.08
C CYS A 97 22.13 -3.11 -0.27
N ASP A 98 22.66 -4.33 -0.23
CA ASP A 98 22.91 -5.17 -1.40
C ASP A 98 22.26 -6.54 -1.22
N ALA A 99 21.75 -7.09 -2.31
CA ALA A 99 21.24 -8.44 -2.36
C ALA A 99 21.80 -9.20 -3.55
N GLU A 100 22.01 -10.49 -3.40
CA GLU A 100 22.42 -11.38 -4.48
C GLU A 100 21.28 -12.34 -4.77
N HIS A 101 20.80 -12.33 -6.02
CA HIS A 101 19.72 -13.19 -6.46
C HIS A 101 20.20 -14.12 -7.56
N GLU A 102 19.97 -15.43 -7.43
CA GLU A 102 20.55 -16.46 -8.33
C GLU A 102 20.32 -16.17 -9.83
N ARG A 103 19.13 -15.70 -10.20
CA ARG A 103 18.78 -15.34 -11.60
C ARG A 103 19.06 -13.90 -12.03
N PHE A 104 19.05 -12.95 -11.09
CA PHE A 104 19.13 -11.51 -11.39
C PHE A 104 20.51 -10.92 -11.06
N GLY A 105 21.41 -11.73 -10.49
CA GLY A 105 22.76 -11.32 -10.13
C GLY A 105 22.78 -10.43 -8.88
N LYS A 106 23.81 -9.57 -8.82
CA LYS A 106 23.96 -8.59 -7.74
C LYS A 106 22.99 -7.43 -7.96
N LEU A 107 22.18 -7.15 -6.94
CA LEU A 107 21.26 -6.03 -6.85
C LEU A 107 21.79 -5.07 -5.80
N GLU A 108 22.00 -3.81 -6.19
CA GLU A 108 22.54 -2.77 -5.30
C GLU A 108 21.50 -1.68 -5.10
N GLY A 109 21.26 -1.32 -3.84
CA GLY A 109 20.48 -0.13 -3.49
C GLY A 109 21.32 1.11 -3.75
N LYS A 110 20.85 2.01 -4.63
CA LYS A 110 21.55 3.27 -4.90
C LYS A 110 21.68 4.10 -3.64
N ASP A 111 22.82 4.77 -3.50
CA ASP A 111 23.06 5.70 -2.39
C ASP A 111 22.03 6.83 -2.40
N PRO A 112 21.47 7.19 -1.23
CA PRO A 112 20.46 8.24 -1.14
C PRO A 112 20.95 9.61 -1.63
N GLU A 113 22.25 9.90 -1.57
CA GLU A 113 22.83 11.17 -2.03
C GLU A 113 22.89 11.28 -3.57
N SER A 114 22.69 10.17 -4.30
CA SER A 114 22.63 10.15 -5.78
C SER A 114 21.32 10.74 -6.36
N GLY A 115 20.47 11.36 -5.54
CA GLY A 115 19.21 11.99 -5.99
C GLY A 115 18.10 11.02 -6.36
N ALA A 116 18.27 9.73 -6.06
CA ALA A 116 17.25 8.68 -6.22
C ALA A 116 16.63 8.25 -4.87
N SER A 117 17.00 8.90 -3.76
CA SER A 117 16.47 8.57 -2.43
C SER A 117 14.98 8.89 -2.35
N THR A 118 14.18 7.86 -2.21
CA THR A 118 12.79 8.00 -1.79
C THR A 118 12.79 8.07 -0.26
N VAL A 119 12.63 9.28 0.28
CA VAL A 119 12.44 9.50 1.72
C VAL A 119 11.34 8.56 2.23
N CYS A 120 11.66 7.74 3.24
CA CYS A 120 10.68 6.91 3.90
C CYS A 120 9.97 7.77 4.95
N VAL A 121 8.77 8.24 4.62
CA VAL A 121 7.94 8.95 5.58
C VAL A 121 7.31 7.91 6.51
N THR A 122 7.93 7.68 7.67
CA THR A 122 7.38 6.89 8.77
C THR A 122 6.25 7.65 9.45
N GLY A 123 5.15 7.81 8.72
CA GLY A 123 4.05 8.66 9.12
C GLY A 123 3.14 8.93 7.95
N MET A 124 2.50 7.89 7.40
CA MET A 124 1.34 8.13 6.53
C MET A 124 0.33 8.92 7.35
N SER A 125 0.21 10.22 7.04
CA SER A 125 -0.86 11.02 7.59
C SER A 125 -2.19 10.32 7.26
N PRO A 126 -3.18 10.34 8.17
CA PRO A 126 -4.52 9.78 7.91
C PRO A 126 -5.17 10.34 6.63
N HIS A 127 -4.64 11.44 6.10
CA HIS A 127 -5.04 12.11 4.86
C HIS A 127 -4.80 11.31 3.57
N PHE A 128 -3.96 10.26 3.58
CA PHE A 128 -3.75 9.38 2.42
C PHE A 128 -4.70 8.19 2.37
N ARG A 129 -5.78 8.18 3.16
CA ARG A 129 -6.97 7.47 2.71
C ARG A 129 -7.61 8.34 1.64
N THR A 130 -7.68 7.83 0.41
CA THR A 130 -8.60 8.34 -0.61
C THR A 130 -10.01 8.31 -0.02
N ASP A 131 -10.42 9.43 0.57
CA ASP A 131 -11.76 9.61 1.10
C ASP A 131 -12.70 9.80 -0.09
N GLU A 132 -13.48 8.76 -0.35
CA GLU A 132 -14.46 8.68 -1.44
C GLU A 132 -15.49 9.83 -1.37
N ASN A 133 -15.69 10.44 -0.20
CA ASN A 133 -16.63 11.54 0.01
C ASN A 133 -16.13 12.93 -0.39
N LEU A 134 -14.85 13.11 -0.72
CA LEU A 134 -14.39 14.41 -1.24
C LEU A 134 -14.99 14.72 -2.62
N ASN A 135 -15.31 13.69 -3.39
CA ASN A 135 -15.93 13.85 -4.71
C ASN A 135 -17.44 14.10 -4.61
N THR A 136 -18.12 13.57 -3.59
CA THR A 136 -19.58 13.68 -3.45
C THR A 136 -20.03 15.08 -3.04
N LEU A 137 -19.27 15.77 -2.17
CA LEU A 137 -19.58 17.15 -1.76
C LEU A 137 -19.41 18.16 -2.90
N SER A 138 -18.37 18.00 -3.73
CA SER A 138 -18.14 18.88 -4.88
C SER A 138 -19.19 18.69 -5.99
N PHE A 139 -19.53 17.43 -6.30
CA PHE A 139 -20.55 17.11 -7.30
C PHE A 139 -21.97 17.54 -6.88
N THR A 140 -22.35 17.34 -5.62
CA THR A 140 -23.66 17.78 -5.11
C THR A 140 -23.80 19.30 -5.12
N GLN A 141 -22.73 20.04 -4.80
CA GLN A 141 -22.73 21.50 -4.86
C GLN A 141 -22.88 22.03 -6.30
N LEU A 142 -22.19 21.43 -7.27
CA LEU A 142 -22.33 21.77 -8.69
C LEU A 142 -23.74 21.42 -9.21
N GLY A 143 -24.26 20.24 -8.85
CA GLY A 143 -25.62 19.82 -9.22
C GLY A 143 -26.70 20.76 -8.71
N LEU A 144 -26.62 21.18 -7.44
CA LEU A 144 -27.60 22.12 -6.85
C LEU A 144 -27.60 23.48 -7.57
N LYS A 145 -26.43 24.02 -7.93
CA LYS A 145 -26.31 25.27 -8.68
C LYS A 145 -26.98 25.19 -10.05
N ILE A 146 -26.83 24.07 -10.77
CA ILE A 146 -27.45 23.85 -12.08
C ILE A 146 -28.98 23.76 -11.96
N ILE A 147 -29.49 23.06 -10.94
CA ILE A 147 -30.93 22.92 -10.71
C ILE A 147 -31.56 24.27 -10.38
N LEU A 148 -30.94 25.07 -9.50
CA LEU A 148 -31.43 26.41 -9.16
C LEU A 148 -31.44 27.33 -10.39
N MET A 149 -30.39 27.31 -11.21
CA MET A 149 -30.34 28.10 -12.44
C MET A 149 -31.46 27.70 -13.41
N LYS A 150 -31.72 26.39 -13.58
CA LYS A 150 -32.84 25.89 -14.39
C LYS A 150 -34.20 26.34 -13.87
N ALA A 151 -34.41 26.32 -12.55
CA ALA A 151 -35.68 26.76 -11.96
C ALA A 151 -35.95 28.25 -12.20
N VAL A 152 -34.93 29.10 -12.10
CA VAL A 152 -35.04 30.54 -12.40
C VAL A 152 -35.36 30.75 -13.88
N ILE A 153 -34.63 30.10 -14.79
CA ILE A 153 -34.87 30.21 -16.23
C ILE A 153 -36.30 29.77 -16.58
N PHE A 154 -36.76 28.65 -16.02
CA PHE A 154 -38.11 28.14 -16.27
C PHE A 154 -39.20 29.12 -15.81
N ASN A 155 -39.05 29.69 -14.61
CA ASN A 155 -39.99 30.69 -14.10
C ASN A 155 -40.03 31.94 -14.99
N VAL A 156 -38.89 32.43 -15.45
CA VAL A 156 -38.82 33.60 -16.35
C VAL A 156 -39.48 33.29 -17.69
N VAL A 157 -39.13 32.17 -18.32
CA VAL A 157 -39.70 31.74 -19.61
C VAL A 157 -41.22 31.55 -19.50
N MET A 158 -41.71 30.88 -18.47
CA MET A 158 -43.15 30.68 -18.25
C MET A 158 -43.88 32.01 -18.05
N THR A 159 -43.27 32.97 -17.36
CA THR A 159 -43.87 34.30 -17.17
C THR A 159 -43.98 35.04 -18.51
N ILE A 160 -42.94 35.02 -19.34
CA ILE A 160 -42.94 35.65 -20.68
C ILE A 160 -43.97 34.97 -21.60
N LEU A 161 -44.03 33.64 -21.62
CA LEU A 161 -44.97 32.88 -22.45
C LEU A 161 -46.43 33.13 -22.03
N MET A 162 -46.71 33.22 -20.72
CA MET A 162 -48.05 33.56 -20.21
C MET A 162 -48.48 34.97 -20.60
N TRP A 163 -47.55 35.93 -20.63
CA TRP A 163 -47.82 37.30 -21.08
C TRP A 163 -48.10 37.36 -22.58
N LYS A 164 -47.34 36.64 -23.39
CA LYS A 164 -47.56 36.53 -24.84
C LYS A 164 -48.88 35.86 -25.24
N LYS A 165 -49.50 35.08 -24.35
CA LYS A 165 -50.77 34.40 -24.61
C LYS A 165 -51.99 35.24 -24.22
N LYS A 166 -51.77 36.42 -23.62
CA LYS A 166 -52.81 37.34 -23.15
C LYS A 166 -53.07 38.52 -24.10
N GLU A 167 -52.23 38.67 -25.14
CA GLU A 167 -52.53 39.38 -26.40
C GLU A 167 -53.15 38.40 -27.40
#